data_AF-A0A7X5D4M7-F1
#
_entry.id   AF-A0A7X5D4M7-F1
#
_cell.length_a   1.000
_cell.length_b   1.000
_cell.length_c   1.000
_cell.angle_alpha   90.00
_cell.angle_beta   90.00
_cell.angle_gamma   90.00
#
_symmetry.space_group_name_H-M   'P 1'
#
loop_
_entity.id
_entity.type
_entity.pdbx_description
1 polymer ?
#
loop_
_entity_poly.entity_id
_entity_poly.type
_entity_poly.pdbx_seq_one_letter_code
_entity_poly.pdbx_strand_id
1 'polypeptide(L)'
;MADYKVVFRADASTQGTGVSGWEAGCPLELEVVQVSRDVATGKAYLQAKVRNVSREMVGSFMAAFDVACAAGSTEHVEIEQLDADIAAGSCSSFAQALSRGDMEAVSGRILSARTAEGAWSAPADRRPGPTNPELGLSEKARRERYDRLWAPRVAFGADAHLAAAAGKGLVRGEGWWLCPCGRPNVGREECIGCHASYGVLTSEGAEEEAVLERAADERAAAAAEAARKVKRRNIAIAVAAIAVVALAVVGVFVSSYLTKLSDYDKAMELFERGEYAKAKMAFYELGDFSNAEEMAKEASDARENERRAEREAERTAAMEAYERGDYQQAMVDFNRLMSDAEGDELEELQKLSEAAEFGVTVSAYFGDDREAWYFDGKVGSSNVGRECSFSLHADGTCAVTFSAPKDLAGTWEGSWDPETRQLSLPGFPGGEMWDIVGVEESSAGRSYLNVELPDLDYSDPSSRYAGFGIY
;
A
#
# COMPACT_ATOMS: atom_id res chain seq x y z
N MET A 1 4.74 -7.79 80.21
CA MET A 1 4.29 -6.65 79.39
C MET A 1 3.09 -6.07 80.10
N ALA A 2 3.09 -4.76 80.40
CA ALA A 2 1.91 -4.12 80.96
C ALA A 2 0.81 -4.11 79.89
N ASP A 3 -0.37 -4.61 80.23
CA ASP A 3 -1.53 -4.62 79.35
C ASP A 3 -2.37 -3.37 79.68
N TYR A 4 -2.65 -2.55 78.68
CA TYR A 4 -3.35 -1.27 78.85
C TYR A 4 -4.69 -1.29 78.11
N LYS A 5 -5.75 -0.98 78.84
CA LYS A 5 -7.11 -0.83 78.29
C LYS A 5 -7.47 0.64 78.16
N VAL A 6 -7.87 1.08 76.96
CA VAL A 6 -8.44 2.41 76.75
C VAL A 6 -9.82 2.46 77.41
N VAL A 7 -10.02 3.38 78.35
CA VAL A 7 -11.28 3.55 79.09
C VAL A 7 -12.04 4.82 78.67
N PHE A 8 -11.33 5.79 78.09
CA PHE A 8 -11.91 6.99 77.51
C PHE A 8 -11.08 7.39 76.29
N ARG A 9 -11.72 7.85 75.23
CA ARG A 9 -11.07 8.48 74.09
C ARG A 9 -12.00 9.49 73.46
N ALA A 10 -11.49 10.68 73.23
CA ALA A 10 -12.13 11.69 72.42
C ALA A 10 -11.11 12.25 71.43
N ASP A 11 -11.56 12.44 70.21
CA ASP A 11 -10.81 13.08 69.13
C ASP A 11 -11.73 14.02 68.36
N ALA A 12 -11.18 14.71 67.35
CA ALA A 12 -11.93 15.64 66.51
C ALA A 12 -13.18 15.03 65.82
N SER A 13 -13.26 13.69 65.71
CA SER A 13 -14.41 12.99 65.10
C SER A 13 -15.50 12.58 66.10
N THR A 14 -15.20 12.64 67.40
CA THR A 14 -16.11 12.23 68.47
C THR A 14 -17.06 13.40 68.82
N GLN A 15 -18.15 13.55 68.06
CA GLN A 15 -19.18 14.56 68.39
C GLN A 15 -19.80 14.28 69.77
N GLY A 16 -19.85 15.31 70.63
CA GLY A 16 -20.67 15.31 71.85
C GLY A 16 -19.97 15.13 73.19
N THR A 17 -18.64 14.96 73.25
CA THR A 17 -17.90 14.84 74.53
C THR A 17 -16.71 15.82 74.61
N GLY A 18 -16.98 17.04 75.07
CA GLY A 18 -16.12 17.91 75.91
C GLY A 18 -14.66 18.25 75.56
N VAL A 19 -14.00 17.65 74.57
CA VAL A 19 -12.53 17.69 74.43
C VAL A 19 -12.04 18.66 73.34
N SER A 20 -12.79 18.88 72.27
CA SER A 20 -12.31 19.56 71.06
C SER A 20 -12.86 20.98 70.89
N GLY A 21 -12.50 21.87 71.81
CA GLY A 21 -12.72 23.31 71.62
C GLY A 21 -11.38 23.99 71.33
N TRP A 22 -11.00 24.11 70.05
CA TRP A 22 -9.95 25.06 69.70
C TRP A 22 -10.44 26.47 70.00
N GLU A 23 -9.58 27.28 70.62
CA GLU A 23 -9.90 28.67 70.94
C GLU A 23 -9.22 29.63 69.98
N ALA A 24 -9.96 30.68 69.63
CA ALA A 24 -9.52 31.71 68.71
C ALA A 24 -8.11 32.22 69.03
N GLY A 25 -7.19 32.04 68.07
CA GLY A 25 -5.80 32.47 68.17
C GLY A 25 -4.85 31.52 68.88
N CYS A 26 -5.33 30.41 69.46
CA CYS A 26 -4.45 29.43 70.10
C CYS A 26 -3.54 28.75 69.07
N PRO A 27 -2.21 28.74 69.23
CA PRO A 27 -1.30 28.10 68.29
C PRO A 27 -1.37 26.56 68.35
N LEU A 28 -2.05 26.00 69.36
CA LEU A 28 -2.21 24.56 69.56
C LEU A 28 -3.68 24.13 69.49
N GLU A 29 -3.92 22.99 68.86
CA GLU A 29 -5.20 22.28 68.85
C GLU A 29 -5.05 20.95 69.60
N LEU A 30 -5.98 20.64 70.52
CA LEU A 30 -6.07 19.31 71.14
C LEU A 30 -6.65 18.32 70.12
N GLU A 31 -5.80 17.47 69.57
CA GLU A 31 -6.16 16.53 68.50
C GLU A 31 -6.81 15.27 69.07
N VAL A 32 -6.28 14.75 70.17
CA VAL A 32 -6.77 13.54 70.85
C VAL A 32 -6.56 13.68 72.35
N VAL A 33 -7.56 13.27 73.13
CA VAL A 33 -7.42 13.01 74.56
C VAL A 33 -7.91 11.60 74.86
N GLN A 34 -7.07 10.82 75.50
CA GLN A 34 -7.29 9.41 75.80
C GLN A 34 -6.95 9.15 77.26
N VAL A 35 -7.66 8.21 77.86
CA VAL A 35 -7.27 7.62 79.13
C VAL A 35 -7.05 6.13 78.91
N SER A 36 -5.87 5.66 79.27
CA SER A 36 -5.54 4.24 79.35
C SER A 36 -5.40 3.79 80.80
N ARG A 37 -5.96 2.64 81.15
CA ARG A 37 -5.81 1.99 82.45
C ARG A 37 -4.95 0.74 82.31
N ASP A 38 -3.93 0.61 83.15
CA ASP A 38 -3.17 -0.62 83.32
C ASP A 38 -4.08 -1.69 83.94
N VAL A 39 -4.22 -2.82 83.26
CA VAL A 39 -5.12 -3.91 83.65
C VAL A 39 -4.63 -4.64 84.91
N ALA A 40 -3.31 -4.71 85.11
CA ALA A 40 -2.71 -5.40 86.25
C ALA A 40 -2.71 -4.54 87.52
N THR A 41 -2.42 -3.23 87.38
CA THR A 41 -2.27 -2.33 88.54
C THR A 41 -3.49 -1.44 88.80
N GLY A 42 -4.41 -1.32 87.84
CA GLY A 42 -5.55 -0.40 87.91
C GLY A 42 -5.18 1.08 87.73
N LYS A 43 -3.89 1.42 87.59
CA LYS A 43 -3.43 2.79 87.40
C LYS A 43 -3.89 3.35 86.06
N ALA A 44 -4.43 4.57 86.07
CA ALA A 44 -4.82 5.27 84.85
C ALA A 44 -3.84 6.37 84.47
N TYR A 45 -3.76 6.61 83.17
CA TYR A 45 -2.91 7.62 82.56
C TYR A 45 -3.73 8.43 81.58
N LEU A 46 -3.77 9.75 81.78
CA LEU A 46 -4.23 10.71 80.80
C LEU A 46 -3.16 10.84 79.73
N GLN A 47 -3.53 10.66 78.48
CA GLN A 47 -2.68 10.80 77.30
C GLN A 47 -3.33 11.81 76.38
N ALA A 48 -2.63 12.86 76.00
CA ALA A 48 -3.16 13.82 75.04
C ALA A 48 -2.14 14.12 73.96
N LYS A 49 -2.67 14.46 72.79
CA LYS A 49 -1.92 14.84 71.60
C LYS A 49 -2.34 16.23 71.18
N VAL A 50 -1.38 17.13 71.08
CA VAL A 50 -1.56 18.50 70.59
C VAL A 50 -0.93 18.65 69.21
N ARG A 51 -1.57 19.43 68.35
CA ARG A 51 -1.07 19.80 67.03
C ARG A 51 -0.75 21.29 66.99
N ASN A 52 0.41 21.63 66.44
CA ASN A 52 0.74 23.02 66.15
C ASN A 52 0.04 23.48 64.86
N VAL A 53 -0.94 24.38 65.02
CA VAL A 53 -1.73 24.97 63.93
C VAL A 53 -1.22 26.36 63.52
N SER A 54 -0.13 26.82 64.13
CA SER A 54 0.55 28.06 63.75
C SER A 54 1.59 27.84 62.64
N ARG A 55 2.18 28.94 62.15
CA ARG A 55 3.36 28.88 61.26
C ARG A 55 4.70 28.79 62.00
N GLU A 56 4.71 29.10 63.29
CA GLU A 56 5.91 29.16 64.12
C GLU A 56 6.07 27.90 64.95
N MET A 57 7.29 27.63 65.43
CA MET A 57 7.50 26.60 66.43
C MET A 57 6.87 27.01 67.78
N VAL A 58 6.22 26.08 68.46
CA VAL A 58 5.74 26.25 69.83
C VAL A 58 6.79 25.67 70.78
N GLY A 59 7.50 26.54 71.49
CA GLY A 59 8.57 26.12 72.40
C GLY A 59 8.03 25.61 73.73
N SER A 60 6.95 26.20 74.25
CA SER A 60 6.33 25.75 75.48
C SER A 60 4.82 25.97 75.52
N PHE A 61 4.12 25.19 76.35
CA PHE A 61 2.70 25.37 76.60
C PHE A 61 2.26 24.83 77.95
N MET A 62 1.10 25.30 78.39
CA MET A 62 0.39 24.79 79.56
C MET A 62 -1.00 24.36 79.14
N ALA A 63 -1.44 23.19 79.62
CA ALA A 63 -2.77 22.65 79.37
C ALA A 63 -3.41 22.21 80.69
N ALA A 64 -4.71 22.41 80.82
CA ALA A 64 -5.50 21.95 81.94
C ALA A 64 -6.55 20.94 81.47
N PHE A 65 -6.76 19.93 82.31
CA PHE A 65 -7.73 18.88 82.08
C PHE A 65 -8.61 18.68 83.31
N ASP A 66 -9.91 18.70 83.09
CA ASP A 66 -10.92 18.35 84.07
C ASP A 66 -11.36 16.92 83.81
N VAL A 67 -11.04 16.03 84.75
CA VAL A 67 -11.32 14.60 84.67
C VAL A 67 -12.46 14.27 85.63
N ALA A 68 -13.66 14.07 85.10
CA ALA A 68 -14.83 13.69 85.88
C ALA A 68 -14.77 12.20 86.22
N CYS A 69 -14.73 11.89 87.52
CA CYS A 69 -14.70 10.53 88.05
C CYS A 69 -16.09 10.09 88.54
N ALA A 70 -16.28 8.78 88.65
CA ALA A 70 -17.47 8.20 89.23
C ALA A 70 -17.71 8.76 90.64
N ALA A 71 -18.99 8.94 90.99
CA ALA A 71 -19.47 9.66 92.19
C ALA A 71 -19.39 11.20 92.14
N GLY A 72 -19.18 11.79 90.95
CA GLY A 72 -19.37 13.24 90.72
C GLY A 72 -18.21 14.14 91.18
N SER A 73 -17.07 13.56 91.54
CA SER A 73 -15.84 14.30 91.85
C SER A 73 -15.04 14.59 90.57
N THR A 74 -14.39 15.75 90.50
CA THR A 74 -13.50 16.12 89.39
C THR A 74 -12.05 16.15 89.86
N GLU A 75 -11.16 15.48 89.13
CA GLU A 75 -9.71 15.63 89.28
C GLU A 75 -9.19 16.66 88.28
N HIS A 76 -8.50 17.69 88.78
CA HIS A 76 -7.89 18.74 87.94
C HIS A 76 -6.42 18.40 87.68
N VAL A 77 -6.05 18.34 86.41
CA VAL A 77 -4.71 17.97 85.97
C VAL A 77 -4.14 19.10 85.12
N GLU A 78 -3.08 19.73 85.61
CA GLU A 78 -2.33 20.73 84.86
C GLU A 78 -1.02 20.12 84.36
N ILE A 79 -0.70 20.41 83.11
CA ILE A 79 0.48 19.90 82.43
C ILE A 79 1.22 21.07 81.84
N GLU A 80 2.47 21.24 82.26
CA GLU A 80 3.40 22.23 81.74
C GLU A 80 4.47 21.52 80.92
N GLN A 81 4.64 21.94 79.67
CA GLN A 81 5.67 21.45 78.77
C GLN A 81 6.58 22.62 78.42
N LEU A 82 7.76 22.68 79.05
CA LEU A 82 8.72 23.78 78.90
C LEU A 82 9.59 23.66 77.65
N ASP A 83 9.88 22.44 77.21
CA ASP A 83 10.73 22.12 76.05
C ASP A 83 9.91 21.32 75.02
N ALA A 84 8.76 21.88 74.63
CA ALA A 84 7.81 21.21 73.75
C ALA A 84 8.31 21.15 72.30
N ASP A 85 9.01 22.19 71.84
CA ASP A 85 9.62 22.35 70.51
C ASP A 85 8.81 21.77 69.34
N ILE A 86 7.51 22.08 69.32
CA ILE A 86 6.58 21.53 68.35
C ILE A 86 6.68 22.34 67.07
N ALA A 87 7.32 21.79 66.04
CA ALA A 87 7.41 22.42 64.72
C ALA A 87 6.01 22.67 64.10
N ALA A 88 5.93 23.65 63.20
CA ALA A 88 4.68 24.03 62.54
C ALA A 88 4.04 22.84 61.83
N GLY A 89 2.76 22.55 62.14
CA GLY A 89 2.05 21.40 61.58
C GLY A 89 2.33 20.05 62.24
N SER A 90 3.38 19.93 63.04
CA SER A 90 3.72 18.73 63.79
C SER A 90 2.83 18.57 65.02
N CYS A 91 2.93 17.40 65.65
CA CYS A 91 2.22 17.10 66.88
C CYS A 91 3.19 16.67 67.98
N SER A 92 2.78 16.88 69.22
CA SER A 92 3.44 16.32 70.41
C SER A 92 2.42 15.58 71.27
N SER A 93 2.87 14.53 71.93
CA SER A 93 2.06 13.70 72.81
C SER A 93 2.67 13.71 74.21
N PHE A 94 1.82 13.75 75.22
CA PHE A 94 2.23 13.68 76.62
C PHE A 94 1.32 12.75 77.41
N ALA A 95 1.84 12.24 78.52
CA ALA A 95 1.12 11.35 79.41
C ALA A 95 1.31 11.78 80.87
N GLN A 96 0.23 11.75 81.65
CA GLN A 96 0.23 12.08 83.06
C GLN A 96 -0.50 10.99 83.84
N ALA A 97 0.11 10.48 84.91
CA ALA A 97 -0.54 9.54 85.79
C ALA A 97 -1.66 10.23 86.57
N LEU A 98 -2.79 9.55 86.71
CA LEU A 98 -3.97 10.05 87.40
C LEU A 98 -4.08 9.43 88.78
N SER A 99 -4.68 10.19 89.70
CA SER A 99 -4.92 9.72 91.07
C SER A 99 -5.98 8.62 91.11
N ARG A 100 -6.91 8.63 90.14
CA ARG A 100 -8.04 7.70 90.03
C ARG A 100 -8.13 7.06 88.66
N GLY A 101 -8.78 5.89 88.62
CA GLY A 101 -8.96 5.12 87.39
C GLY A 101 -10.37 5.13 86.83
N ASP A 102 -11.38 5.55 87.60
CA ASP A 102 -12.81 5.39 87.36
C ASP A 102 -13.47 6.63 86.77
N MET A 103 -13.25 6.85 85.48
CA MET A 103 -13.46 8.16 84.85
C MET A 103 -14.56 8.10 83.81
N GLU A 104 -15.45 9.07 83.81
CA GLU A 104 -16.66 9.11 82.98
C GLU A 104 -16.52 10.10 81.82
N ALA A 105 -15.84 11.23 82.04
CA ALA A 105 -15.59 12.24 81.03
C ALA A 105 -14.27 12.96 81.29
N VAL A 106 -13.64 13.41 80.21
CA VAL A 106 -12.47 14.30 80.27
C VAL A 106 -12.76 15.53 79.45
N SER A 107 -12.36 16.70 79.93
CA SER A 107 -12.34 17.93 79.14
C SER A 107 -10.94 18.55 79.22
N GLY A 108 -10.42 19.02 78.09
CA GLY A 108 -9.09 19.62 78.01
C GLY A 108 -9.15 21.03 77.42
N ARG A 109 -8.20 21.87 77.82
CA ARG A 109 -7.99 23.23 77.29
C ARG A 109 -6.52 23.61 77.35
N ILE A 110 -6.04 24.33 76.34
CA ILE A 110 -4.73 24.98 76.39
C ILE A 110 -4.89 26.29 77.16
N LEU A 111 -4.09 26.51 78.19
CA LEU A 111 -4.13 27.72 79.02
C LEU A 111 -3.16 28.79 78.50
N SER A 112 -2.00 28.38 78.01
CA SER A 112 -1.02 29.29 77.41
C SER A 112 -0.10 28.54 76.46
N ALA A 113 0.45 29.25 75.48
CA ALA A 113 1.46 28.72 74.58
C ALA A 113 2.44 29.83 74.16
N ARG A 114 3.72 29.50 74.03
CA ARG A 114 4.77 30.42 73.60
C ARG A 114 5.34 29.98 72.27
N THR A 115 5.33 30.90 71.31
CA THR A 115 6.03 30.76 70.03
C THR A 115 7.23 31.69 69.98
N ALA A 116 8.03 31.62 68.91
CA ALA A 116 9.10 32.58 68.66
C ALA A 116 8.59 34.02 68.51
N GLU A 117 7.34 34.20 68.06
CA GLU A 117 6.76 35.51 67.75
C GLU A 117 5.93 36.12 68.88
N GLY A 118 5.56 35.33 69.90
CA GLY A 118 4.77 35.84 71.01
C GLY A 118 4.27 34.79 71.98
N ALA A 119 3.47 35.24 72.94
CA ALA A 119 2.77 34.37 73.87
C ALA A 119 1.26 34.51 73.66
N TRP A 120 0.57 33.38 73.64
CA TRP A 120 -0.88 33.30 73.67
C TRP A 120 -1.33 32.83 75.06
N SER A 121 -2.42 33.42 75.55
CA SER A 121 -3.07 33.02 76.81
C SER A 121 -4.57 32.88 76.60
N ALA A 122 -5.13 31.86 77.22
CA ALA A 122 -6.56 31.58 77.17
C ALA A 122 -7.36 32.70 77.86
N PRO A 123 -8.53 33.08 77.33
CA PRO A 123 -9.47 33.94 78.04
C PRO A 123 -9.94 33.30 79.36
N ALA A 124 -10.26 34.13 80.36
CA ALA A 124 -10.76 33.66 81.65
C ALA A 124 -11.94 32.68 81.50
N ASP A 125 -12.94 33.06 80.70
CA ASP A 125 -14.07 32.20 80.38
C ASP A 125 -13.79 31.33 79.15
N ARG A 126 -14.17 30.05 79.23
CA ARG A 126 -14.09 29.15 78.08
C ARG A 126 -15.12 29.57 77.04
N ARG A 127 -14.67 29.81 75.80
CA ARG A 127 -15.55 30.15 74.68
C ARG A 127 -15.69 28.96 73.74
N PRO A 128 -16.88 28.72 73.17
CA PRO A 128 -17.02 27.80 72.05
C PRO A 128 -16.10 28.21 70.90
N GLY A 129 -15.45 27.24 70.28
CA GLY A 129 -14.63 27.48 69.09
C GLY A 129 -15.48 28.03 67.93
N PRO A 130 -14.91 28.83 67.02
CA PRO A 130 -15.62 29.28 65.84
C PRO A 130 -16.02 28.10 64.95
N THR A 131 -17.13 28.23 64.24
CA THR A 131 -17.59 27.26 63.25
C THR A 131 -17.79 27.93 61.90
N ASN A 132 -17.52 27.22 60.81
CA ASN A 132 -17.70 27.77 59.46
C ASN A 132 -19.20 27.92 59.15
N PRO A 133 -19.67 29.10 58.70
CA PRO A 133 -21.05 29.28 58.27
C PRO A 133 -21.34 28.51 56.98
N GLU A 134 -22.61 28.16 56.76
CA GLU A 134 -23.07 27.64 55.46
C GLU A 134 -23.26 28.79 54.47
N LEU A 135 -22.76 28.63 53.24
CA LEU A 135 -22.83 29.67 52.20
C LEU A 135 -24.08 29.57 51.31
N GLY A 136 -24.80 28.45 51.32
CA GLY A 136 -26.01 28.28 50.49
C GLY A 136 -25.77 28.25 48.98
N LEU A 137 -24.54 27.99 48.53
CA LEU A 137 -24.14 27.99 47.11
C LEU A 137 -24.82 26.86 46.30
N SER A 138 -25.18 27.15 45.04
CA SER A 138 -25.56 26.13 44.06
C SER A 138 -24.47 25.07 43.84
N GLU A 139 -24.85 23.91 43.30
CA GLU A 139 -23.88 22.85 42.96
C GLU A 139 -22.78 23.35 42.00
N LYS A 140 -23.17 24.19 41.04
CA LYS A 140 -22.25 24.81 40.08
C LYS A 140 -21.25 25.74 40.78
N ALA A 141 -21.72 26.63 41.64
CA ALA A 141 -20.85 27.53 42.41
C ALA A 141 -19.95 26.76 43.39
N ARG A 142 -20.47 25.71 44.04
CA ARG A 142 -19.69 24.84 44.92
C ARG A 142 -18.58 24.10 44.17
N ARG A 143 -18.86 23.58 42.98
CA ARG A 143 -17.84 22.92 42.14
C ARG A 143 -16.76 23.91 41.73
N GLU A 144 -17.13 25.10 41.27
CA GLU A 144 -16.15 26.14 40.92
C GLU A 144 -15.25 26.49 42.11
N ARG A 145 -15.85 26.72 43.28
CA ARG A 145 -15.10 27.03 44.51
C ARG A 145 -14.18 25.88 44.90
N TYR A 146 -14.66 24.63 44.79
CA TYR A 146 -13.83 23.45 45.00
C TYR A 146 -12.62 23.41 44.06
N ASP A 147 -12.85 23.66 42.77
CA ASP A 147 -11.80 23.62 41.74
C ASP A 147 -10.75 24.71 41.95
N ARG A 148 -11.13 25.89 42.47
CA ARG A 148 -10.16 26.94 42.79
C ARG A 148 -9.30 26.61 44.01
N LEU A 149 -9.91 26.00 45.04
CA LEU A 149 -9.26 25.80 46.33
C LEU A 149 -8.40 24.54 46.38
N TRP A 150 -8.86 23.44 45.77
CA TRP A 150 -8.28 22.12 46.00
C TRP A 150 -7.88 21.37 44.73
N ALA A 151 -8.55 21.55 43.59
CA ALA A 151 -8.21 20.79 42.39
C ALA A 151 -6.74 20.92 41.92
N PRO A 152 -6.05 22.07 42.07
CA PRO A 152 -4.63 22.18 41.72
C PRO A 152 -3.70 21.40 42.66
N ARG A 153 -4.19 20.98 43.83
CA ARG A 153 -3.39 20.48 44.95
C ARG A 153 -3.68 19.02 45.30
N VAL A 154 -4.88 18.53 44.97
CA VAL A 154 -5.28 17.14 45.19
C VAL A 154 -4.97 16.31 43.95
N ALA A 155 -3.89 15.52 44.00
CA ALA A 155 -3.45 14.69 42.88
C ALA A 155 -4.41 13.54 42.52
N PHE A 156 -5.36 13.20 43.41
CA PHE A 156 -6.25 12.04 43.22
C PHE A 156 -7.67 12.29 43.74
N GLY A 157 -8.60 12.47 42.81
CA GLY A 157 -10.04 12.38 43.04
C GLY A 157 -10.66 13.50 43.91
N ALA A 158 -11.96 13.70 43.75
CA ALA A 158 -12.70 14.62 44.61
C ALA A 158 -12.88 13.99 46.00
N ASP A 159 -12.12 14.44 47.00
CA ASP A 159 -12.40 14.12 48.39
C ASP A 159 -13.79 14.65 48.77
N ALA A 160 -14.71 13.74 49.11
CA ALA A 160 -16.10 14.06 49.43
C ALA A 160 -16.21 15.04 50.60
N HIS A 161 -15.28 14.97 51.58
CA HIS A 161 -15.22 15.94 52.68
C HIS A 161 -14.86 17.34 52.18
N LEU A 162 -13.91 17.47 51.26
CA LEU A 162 -13.53 18.76 50.68
C LEU A 162 -14.62 19.31 49.74
N ALA A 163 -15.32 18.44 49.00
CA ALA A 163 -16.48 18.83 48.19
C ALA A 163 -17.65 19.35 49.07
N ALA A 164 -17.84 18.79 50.27
CA ALA A 164 -18.75 19.34 51.27
C ALA A 164 -18.25 20.67 51.83
N ALA A 165 -16.96 20.75 52.19
CA ALA A 165 -16.30 21.95 52.69
C ALA A 165 -16.36 23.14 51.72
N ALA A 166 -16.49 22.91 50.41
CA ALA A 166 -16.69 23.97 49.43
C ALA A 166 -17.93 24.83 49.71
N GLY A 167 -18.96 24.27 50.37
CA GLY A 167 -20.16 25.01 50.78
C GLY A 167 -20.02 25.81 52.08
N LYS A 168 -18.86 25.73 52.75
CA LYS A 168 -18.58 26.37 54.04
C LYS A 168 -17.81 27.67 53.86
N GLY A 169 -18.14 28.69 54.65
CA GLY A 169 -17.53 30.01 54.62
C GLY A 169 -16.25 30.11 55.43
N LEU A 170 -15.35 31.01 55.03
CA LEU A 170 -14.15 31.36 55.78
C LEU A 170 -14.52 32.15 57.06
N VAL A 171 -13.95 31.78 58.21
CA VAL A 171 -14.02 32.62 59.42
C VAL A 171 -12.65 33.24 59.67
N ARG A 172 -12.63 34.53 60.00
CA ARG A 172 -11.41 35.31 60.24
C ARG A 172 -11.46 35.96 61.62
N GLY A 173 -10.31 36.00 62.27
CA GLY A 173 -10.07 36.83 63.44
C GLY A 173 -8.69 37.47 63.36
N GLU A 174 -8.26 38.09 64.46
CA GLU A 174 -6.97 38.75 64.54
C GLU A 174 -5.82 37.72 64.51
N GLY A 175 -5.06 37.69 63.42
CA GLY A 175 -3.92 36.78 63.27
C GLY A 175 -4.26 35.30 63.07
N TRP A 176 -5.54 34.95 62.91
CA TRP A 176 -5.99 33.57 62.69
C TRP A 176 -7.18 33.47 61.74
N TRP A 177 -7.36 32.28 61.17
CA TRP A 177 -8.51 31.97 60.34
C TRP A 177 -8.91 30.48 60.43
N LEU A 178 -10.21 30.21 60.26
CA LEU A 178 -10.77 28.86 60.18
C LEU A 178 -11.05 28.52 58.73
N CYS A 179 -10.32 27.55 58.20
CA CYS A 179 -10.49 27.09 56.83
C CYS A 179 -11.89 26.48 56.63
N PRO A 180 -12.52 26.58 55.44
CA PRO A 180 -13.77 25.86 55.15
C PRO A 180 -13.73 24.35 55.42
N CYS A 181 -12.56 23.72 55.44
CA CYS A 181 -12.40 22.32 55.83
C CYS A 181 -12.45 22.08 57.34
N GLY A 182 -12.70 23.10 58.16
CA GLY A 182 -12.80 23.03 59.62
C GLY A 182 -11.49 23.13 60.39
N ARG A 183 -10.33 23.28 59.73
CA ARG A 183 -9.04 23.40 60.44
C ARG A 183 -8.69 24.85 60.78
N PRO A 184 -8.31 25.16 62.03
CA PRO A 184 -7.82 26.47 62.41
C PRO A 184 -6.38 26.68 61.92
N ASN A 185 -6.02 27.95 61.69
CA ASN A 185 -4.70 28.35 61.22
C ASN A 185 -4.31 29.67 61.88
N VAL A 186 -3.14 29.72 62.53
CA VAL A 186 -2.62 30.92 63.20
C VAL A 186 -1.41 31.45 62.46
N GLY A 187 -1.52 32.65 61.88
CA GLY A 187 -0.46 33.30 61.12
C GLY A 187 -0.04 32.58 59.83
N ARG A 188 -0.80 31.61 59.31
CA ARG A 188 -0.43 30.84 58.11
C ARG A 188 -1.06 31.41 56.84
N GLU A 189 -0.33 31.30 55.72
CA GLU A 189 -0.83 31.62 54.38
C GLU A 189 -1.59 30.46 53.72
N GLU A 190 -1.44 29.25 54.24
CA GLU A 190 -2.09 28.04 53.73
C GLU A 190 -2.64 27.18 54.88
N CYS A 191 -3.77 26.52 54.62
CA CYS A 191 -4.39 25.64 55.60
C CYS A 191 -3.46 24.47 55.95
N ILE A 192 -3.25 24.22 57.23
CA ILE A 192 -2.44 23.09 57.70
C ILE A 192 -3.07 21.72 57.38
N GLY A 193 -4.39 21.66 57.17
CA GLY A 193 -5.10 20.42 56.89
C GLY A 193 -5.23 20.10 55.41
N CYS A 194 -5.84 21.01 54.66
CA CYS A 194 -6.21 20.78 53.27
C CYS A 194 -5.37 21.59 52.27
N HIS A 195 -4.40 22.36 52.77
CA HIS A 195 -3.58 23.26 51.95
C HIS A 195 -4.40 24.25 51.11
N ALA A 196 -5.62 24.62 51.48
CA ALA A 196 -6.30 25.74 50.82
C ALA A 196 -5.49 27.03 51.06
N SER A 197 -5.26 27.80 50.00
CA SER A 197 -4.58 29.09 50.09
C SER A 197 -5.48 30.12 50.76
N TYR A 198 -4.97 30.81 51.78
CA TYR A 198 -5.65 31.92 52.43
C TYR A 198 -5.93 33.04 51.43
N GLY A 199 -4.96 33.37 50.56
CA GLY A 199 -5.11 34.40 49.53
C GLY A 199 -6.27 34.14 48.57
N VAL A 200 -6.46 32.88 48.15
CA VAL A 200 -7.60 32.48 47.30
C VAL A 200 -8.92 32.54 48.07
N LEU A 201 -8.92 32.13 49.35
CA LEU A 201 -10.12 32.21 50.19
C LEU A 201 -10.55 33.66 50.48
N THR A 202 -9.61 34.60 50.49
CA THR A 202 -9.88 36.04 50.70
C THR A 202 -10.03 36.84 49.41
N SER A 203 -9.91 36.22 48.24
CA SER A 203 -10.06 36.95 46.98
C SER A 203 -11.49 37.47 46.82
N GLU A 204 -11.64 38.60 46.12
CA GLU A 204 -12.94 39.19 45.84
C GLU A 204 -13.90 38.18 45.19
N GLY A 205 -15.11 38.08 45.73
CA GLY A 205 -16.13 37.14 45.26
C GLY A 205 -15.83 35.65 45.50
N ALA A 206 -14.84 35.29 46.34
CA ALA A 206 -14.52 33.88 46.63
C ALA A 206 -15.70 33.09 47.22
N GLU A 207 -16.62 33.77 47.92
CA GLU A 207 -17.82 33.18 48.55
C GLU A 207 -19.13 33.63 47.88
N GLU A 208 -19.05 34.44 46.81
CA GLU A 208 -20.22 35.00 46.14
C GLU A 208 -20.67 34.10 44.98
N GLU A 209 -21.91 33.61 45.06
CA GLU A 209 -22.48 32.70 44.08
C GLU A 209 -22.41 33.24 42.65
N ALA A 210 -22.81 34.49 42.43
CA ALA A 210 -22.80 35.10 41.11
C ALA A 210 -21.39 35.19 40.48
N VAL A 211 -20.35 35.40 41.29
CA VAL A 211 -18.96 35.46 40.82
C VAL A 211 -18.44 34.06 40.48
N LEU A 212 -18.75 33.07 41.31
CA LEU A 212 -18.39 31.67 41.07
C LEU A 212 -19.09 31.13 39.82
N GLU A 213 -20.39 31.35 39.68
CA GLU A 213 -21.13 30.87 38.51
C GLU A 213 -20.67 31.52 37.21
N ARG A 214 -20.40 32.83 37.21
CA ARG A 214 -19.87 33.54 36.05
C ARG A 214 -18.53 32.94 35.61
N ALA A 215 -17.63 32.69 36.54
CA ALA A 215 -16.34 32.11 36.20
C ALA A 215 -16.43 30.66 35.71
N ALA A 216 -17.38 29.89 36.24
CA ALA A 216 -17.68 28.56 35.71
C ALA A 216 -18.17 28.64 34.26
N ASP A 217 -19.05 29.60 33.94
CA ASP A 217 -19.53 29.84 32.57
C ASP A 217 -18.41 30.31 31.63
N GLU A 218 -17.56 31.24 32.08
CA GLU A 218 -16.40 31.72 31.32
C GLU A 218 -15.43 30.57 31.01
N ARG A 219 -15.14 29.70 31.98
CA ARG A 219 -14.29 28.52 31.78
C ARG A 219 -14.93 27.53 30.80
N ALA A 220 -16.24 27.28 30.93
CA ALA A 220 -16.98 26.40 30.03
C ALA A 220 -17.00 26.96 28.59
N ALA A 221 -17.22 28.27 28.43
CA ALA A 221 -17.20 28.95 27.14
C ALA A 221 -15.80 28.89 26.49
N ALA A 222 -14.74 29.16 27.26
CA ALA A 222 -13.36 29.06 26.78
C ALA A 222 -13.00 27.64 26.33
N ALA A 223 -13.40 26.62 27.11
CA ALA A 223 -13.20 25.22 26.75
C ALA A 223 -13.96 24.84 25.46
N ALA A 224 -15.21 25.31 25.31
CA ALA A 224 -16.00 25.10 24.11
C ALA A 224 -15.39 25.78 22.87
N GLU A 225 -14.87 27.00 23.01
CA GLU A 225 -14.17 27.70 21.92
C GLU A 225 -12.88 26.97 21.51
N ALA A 226 -12.08 26.53 22.48
CA ALA A 226 -10.87 25.75 22.23
C ALA A 226 -11.18 24.44 21.49
N ALA A 227 -12.22 23.71 21.91
CA ALA A 227 -12.67 22.49 21.24
C ALA A 227 -13.14 22.76 19.79
N ARG A 228 -13.86 23.87 19.56
CA ARG A 228 -14.27 24.29 18.20
C ARG A 228 -13.06 24.61 17.31
N LYS A 229 -12.03 25.28 17.83
CA LYS A 229 -10.78 25.57 17.08
C LYS A 229 -10.06 24.28 16.68
N VAL A 230 -9.95 23.31 17.61
CA VAL A 230 -9.36 21.98 17.31
C VAL A 230 -10.16 21.25 16.24
N LYS A 231 -11.50 21.21 16.34
CA LYS A 231 -12.35 20.57 15.34
C LYS A 231 -12.20 21.21 13.95
N ARG A 232 -12.18 22.55 13.86
CA ARG A 232 -11.97 23.27 12.60
C ARG A 232 -10.60 22.97 11.99
N ARG A 233 -9.54 22.95 12.81
CA ARG A 233 -8.18 22.59 12.37
C ARG A 233 -8.15 21.16 11.80
N ASN A 234 -8.76 20.21 12.48
CA ASN A 234 -8.78 18.81 12.03
C ASN A 234 -9.56 18.64 10.72
N ILE A 235 -10.68 19.34 10.55
CA ILE A 235 -11.44 19.36 9.28
C ILE A 235 -10.59 19.96 8.15
N ALA A 236 -9.92 21.10 8.39
CA ALA A 236 -9.07 21.73 7.38
C ALA A 236 -7.92 20.81 6.94
N ILE A 237 -7.26 20.12 7.88
CA ILE A 237 -6.21 19.13 7.58
C ILE A 237 -6.77 17.98 6.73
N ALA A 238 -7.94 17.44 7.08
CA ALA A 238 -8.56 16.35 6.33
C ALA A 238 -8.91 16.77 4.89
N VAL A 239 -9.47 17.97 4.69
CA VAL A 239 -9.79 18.51 3.36
C VAL A 239 -8.52 18.72 2.53
N ALA A 240 -7.46 19.27 3.14
CA ALA A 240 -6.18 19.46 2.45
C ALA A 240 -5.56 18.12 2.03
N ALA A 241 -5.61 17.09 2.88
CA ALA A 241 -5.10 15.76 2.56
C ALA A 241 -5.86 15.12 1.38
N ILE A 242 -7.20 15.23 1.35
CA ILE A 242 -8.02 14.74 0.24
C ILE A 242 -7.67 15.46 -1.07
N ALA A 243 -7.49 16.79 -1.03
CA ALA A 243 -7.13 17.57 -2.22
C ALA A 243 -5.78 17.13 -2.80
N VAL A 244 -4.78 16.86 -1.96
CA VAL A 244 -3.45 16.39 -2.41
C VAL A 244 -3.55 15.01 -3.06
N VAL A 245 -4.31 14.08 -2.48
CA VAL A 245 -4.52 12.74 -3.07
C VAL A 245 -5.23 12.84 -4.41
N ALA A 246 -6.28 13.67 -4.51
CA ALA A 246 -6.99 13.88 -5.78
C ALA A 246 -6.05 14.45 -6.87
N LEU A 247 -5.21 15.42 -6.53
CA LEU A 247 -4.22 15.98 -7.47
C LEU A 247 -3.17 14.93 -7.90
N ALA A 248 -2.71 14.09 -6.98
CA ALA A 248 -1.77 13.01 -7.31
C ALA A 248 -2.39 11.98 -8.28
N VAL A 249 -3.64 11.60 -8.06
CA VAL A 249 -4.38 10.70 -8.95
C VAL A 249 -4.52 11.30 -10.35
N VAL A 250 -4.92 12.57 -10.45
CA VAL A 250 -5.00 13.28 -11.74
C VAL A 250 -3.62 13.31 -12.42
N GLY A 251 -2.55 13.57 -11.65
CA GLY A 251 -1.18 13.55 -12.17
C GLY A 251 -0.79 12.20 -12.79
N VAL A 252 -1.16 11.07 -12.16
CA VAL A 252 -0.91 9.73 -12.72
C VAL A 252 -1.68 9.50 -14.02
N PHE A 253 -2.96 9.90 -14.07
CA PHE A 253 -3.76 9.78 -15.30
C PHE A 253 -3.20 10.62 -16.45
N VAL A 254 -2.82 11.88 -16.19
CA VAL A 254 -2.20 12.74 -17.20
C VAL A 254 -0.88 12.16 -17.67
N SER A 255 -0.03 11.67 -16.76
CA SER A 255 1.25 11.04 -17.12
C SER A 255 1.04 9.82 -18.01
N SER A 256 0.09 8.93 -17.66
CA SER A 256 -0.24 7.74 -18.46
C SER A 256 -0.79 8.10 -19.84
N TYR A 257 -1.61 9.15 -19.93
CA TYR A 257 -2.12 9.66 -21.20
C TYR A 257 -1.00 10.21 -22.09
N LEU A 258 -0.07 11.00 -21.54
CA LEU A 258 1.05 11.57 -22.28
C LEU A 258 2.03 10.51 -22.80
N THR A 259 2.27 9.44 -22.02
CA THR A 259 3.11 8.32 -22.51
C THR A 259 2.43 7.60 -23.67
N LYS A 260 1.14 7.29 -23.57
CA LYS A 260 0.40 6.66 -24.67
C LYS A 260 0.35 7.55 -25.92
N LEU A 261 0.21 8.86 -25.76
CA LEU A 261 0.28 9.81 -26.87
C LEU A 261 1.65 9.76 -27.57
N SER A 262 2.74 9.81 -26.80
CA SER A 262 4.09 9.72 -27.37
C SER A 262 4.36 8.40 -28.07
N ASP A 263 3.87 7.28 -27.54
CA ASP A 263 4.04 5.96 -28.16
C ASP A 263 3.18 5.80 -29.41
N TYR A 264 1.99 6.44 -29.44
CA TYR A 264 1.17 6.56 -30.64
C TYR A 264 1.88 7.34 -31.75
N ASP A 265 2.50 8.47 -31.43
CA ASP A 265 3.25 9.27 -32.42
C ASP A 265 4.42 8.46 -33.02
N LYS A 266 5.14 7.68 -32.20
CA LYS A 266 6.20 6.79 -32.69
C LYS A 266 5.66 5.67 -33.58
N ALA A 267 4.50 5.09 -33.23
CA ALA A 267 3.85 4.07 -34.03
C ALA A 267 3.43 4.62 -35.40
N MET A 268 2.97 5.88 -35.44
CA MET A 268 2.66 6.59 -36.67
C MET A 268 3.91 6.84 -37.52
N GLU A 269 5.03 7.27 -36.92
CA GLU A 269 6.30 7.46 -37.64
C GLU A 269 6.78 6.15 -38.29
N LEU A 270 6.64 5.01 -37.60
CA LEU A 270 6.97 3.69 -38.17
C LEU A 270 6.06 3.35 -39.36
N PHE A 271 4.77 3.69 -39.28
CA PHE A 271 3.82 3.48 -40.37
C PHE A 271 4.16 4.35 -41.59
N GLU A 272 4.42 5.64 -41.37
CA GLU A 272 4.80 6.58 -42.44
C GLU A 272 6.13 6.22 -43.12
N ARG A 273 7.05 5.58 -42.39
CA ARG A 273 8.32 5.07 -42.93
C ARG A 273 8.19 3.74 -43.68
N GLY A 274 6.99 3.15 -43.74
CA GLY A 274 6.74 1.86 -44.37
C GLY A 274 7.18 0.66 -43.52
N GLU A 275 7.56 0.85 -42.26
CA GLU A 275 7.93 -0.25 -41.36
C GLU A 275 6.68 -0.93 -40.76
N TYR A 276 5.77 -1.39 -41.62
CA TYR A 276 4.42 -1.80 -41.27
C TYR A 276 4.35 -2.93 -40.22
N ALA A 277 5.32 -3.84 -40.22
CA ALA A 277 5.41 -4.89 -39.20
C ALA A 277 5.64 -4.33 -37.78
N LYS A 278 6.52 -3.32 -37.65
CA LYS A 278 6.82 -2.67 -36.36
C LYS A 278 5.71 -1.72 -35.95
N ALA A 279 5.14 -0.98 -36.91
CA ALA A 279 4.00 -0.11 -36.68
C ALA A 279 2.80 -0.88 -36.10
N LYS A 280 2.45 -2.03 -36.70
CA LYS A 280 1.37 -2.89 -36.20
C LYS A 280 1.56 -3.30 -34.74
N MET A 281 2.77 -3.73 -34.36
CA MET A 281 3.07 -4.12 -32.98
C MET A 281 2.94 -2.93 -32.02
N ALA A 282 3.49 -1.77 -32.39
CA ALA A 282 3.42 -0.57 -31.57
C ALA A 282 1.98 -0.08 -31.37
N PHE A 283 1.14 -0.12 -32.42
CA PHE A 283 -0.28 0.18 -32.30
C PHE A 283 -1.06 -0.86 -31.47
N TYR A 284 -0.71 -2.14 -31.56
CA TYR A 284 -1.34 -3.19 -30.73
C TYR A 284 -1.07 -2.99 -29.23
N GLU A 285 0.15 -2.59 -28.85
CA GLU A 285 0.51 -2.29 -27.46
C GLU A 285 -0.27 -1.10 -26.86
N LEU A 286 -0.73 -0.17 -27.72
CA LEU A 286 -1.53 0.98 -27.31
C LEU A 286 -3.00 0.63 -27.00
N GLY A 287 -3.48 -0.51 -27.50
CA GLY A 287 -4.82 -1.03 -27.25
C GLY A 287 -5.93 -0.10 -27.74
N ASP A 288 -6.78 0.36 -26.82
CA ASP A 288 -7.94 1.23 -27.07
C ASP A 288 -7.59 2.73 -27.16
N PHE A 289 -6.31 3.08 -27.16
CA PHE A 289 -5.89 4.47 -27.19
C PHE A 289 -6.08 5.08 -28.58
N SER A 290 -6.82 6.19 -28.66
CA SER A 290 -7.15 6.88 -29.92
C SER A 290 -7.83 5.93 -30.90
N ASN A 291 -7.28 5.75 -32.10
CA ASN A 291 -7.69 4.77 -33.11
C ASN A 291 -6.59 3.72 -33.36
N ALA A 292 -5.75 3.41 -32.36
CA ALA A 292 -4.61 2.49 -32.53
C ALA A 292 -5.03 1.11 -33.05
N GLU A 293 -6.18 0.58 -32.65
CA GLU A 293 -6.72 -0.68 -33.18
C GLU A 293 -6.96 -0.63 -34.70
N GLU A 294 -7.51 0.48 -35.20
CA GLU A 294 -7.73 0.71 -36.63
C GLU A 294 -6.39 0.86 -37.36
N MET A 295 -5.46 1.64 -36.82
CA MET A 295 -4.12 1.79 -37.40
C MET A 295 -3.32 0.48 -37.42
N ALA A 296 -3.48 -0.39 -36.42
CA ALA A 296 -2.86 -1.71 -36.42
C ALA A 296 -3.40 -2.59 -37.55
N LYS A 297 -4.67 -2.44 -37.89
CA LYS A 297 -5.30 -3.11 -39.03
C LYS A 297 -4.80 -2.52 -40.35
N GLU A 298 -4.77 -1.21 -40.48
CA GLU A 298 -4.22 -0.53 -41.67
C GLU A 298 -2.76 -0.91 -41.93
N ALA A 299 -1.92 -0.98 -40.88
CA ALA A 299 -0.55 -1.46 -40.99
C ALA A 299 -0.47 -2.93 -41.44
N SER A 300 -1.41 -3.77 -41.02
CA SER A 300 -1.49 -5.16 -41.47
C SER A 300 -1.81 -5.23 -42.96
N ASP A 301 -2.80 -4.46 -43.41
CA ASP A 301 -3.26 -4.44 -44.80
C ASP A 301 -2.17 -3.84 -45.73
N ALA A 302 -1.49 -2.77 -45.29
CA ALA A 302 -0.38 -2.16 -46.02
C ALA A 302 0.79 -3.13 -46.20
N ARG A 303 1.14 -3.90 -45.15
CA ARG A 303 2.18 -4.93 -45.23
C ARG A 303 1.79 -6.05 -46.20
N GLU A 304 0.54 -6.48 -46.19
CA GLU A 304 0.06 -7.52 -47.10
C GLU A 304 0.12 -7.05 -48.56
N ASN A 305 -0.25 -5.80 -48.82
CA ASN A 305 -0.12 -5.18 -50.13
C ASN A 305 1.34 -5.06 -50.59
N GLU A 306 2.25 -4.65 -49.71
CA GLU A 306 3.69 -4.58 -49.99
C GLU A 306 4.25 -5.97 -50.35
N ARG A 307 3.95 -7.00 -49.53
CA ARG A 307 4.36 -8.38 -49.80
C ARG A 307 3.80 -8.90 -51.13
N ARG A 308 2.55 -8.55 -51.46
CA ARG A 308 1.93 -8.93 -52.73
C ARG A 308 2.65 -8.27 -53.91
N ALA A 309 2.99 -6.99 -53.81
CA ALA A 309 3.72 -6.26 -54.84
C ALA A 309 5.16 -6.80 -55.03
N GLU A 310 5.87 -7.10 -53.93
CA GLU A 310 7.19 -7.74 -53.98
C GLU A 310 7.11 -9.11 -54.69
N ARG A 311 6.14 -9.94 -54.32
CA ARG A 311 5.95 -11.26 -54.92
C ARG A 311 5.60 -11.19 -56.40
N GLU A 312 4.78 -10.21 -56.80
CA GLU A 312 4.48 -9.96 -58.20
C GLU A 312 5.75 -9.54 -58.97
N ALA A 313 6.58 -8.66 -58.40
CA ALA A 313 7.85 -8.26 -58.99
C ALA A 313 8.85 -9.43 -59.13
N GLU A 314 8.93 -10.31 -58.12
CA GLU A 314 9.74 -11.53 -58.18
C GLU A 314 9.24 -12.50 -59.27
N ARG A 315 7.92 -12.66 -59.38
CA ARG A 315 7.31 -13.46 -60.46
C ARG A 315 7.63 -12.87 -61.83
N THR A 316 7.54 -11.56 -62.00
CA THR A 316 7.93 -10.87 -63.23
C THR A 316 9.40 -11.12 -63.55
N ALA A 317 10.30 -10.99 -62.57
CA ALA A 317 11.72 -11.23 -62.76
C ALA A 317 12.03 -12.70 -63.17
N ALA A 318 11.35 -13.67 -62.55
CA ALA A 318 11.48 -15.09 -62.88
C ALA A 318 11.05 -15.38 -64.33
N MET A 319 9.92 -14.80 -64.75
CA MET A 319 9.43 -14.91 -66.13
C MET A 319 10.38 -14.25 -67.14
N GLU A 320 10.94 -13.08 -66.83
CA GLU A 320 11.93 -12.44 -67.71
C GLU A 320 13.21 -13.28 -67.85
N ALA A 321 13.67 -13.93 -66.78
CA ALA A 321 14.81 -14.84 -66.84
C ALA A 321 14.51 -16.04 -67.77
N TYR A 322 13.29 -16.60 -67.65
CA TYR A 322 12.81 -17.69 -68.48
C TYR A 322 12.76 -17.30 -69.97
N GLU A 323 12.19 -16.14 -70.29
CA GLU A 323 12.07 -15.64 -71.67
C GLU A 323 13.43 -15.31 -72.32
N ARG A 324 14.42 -14.89 -71.52
CA ARG A 324 15.79 -14.64 -71.99
C ARG A 324 16.64 -15.91 -72.15
N GLY A 325 16.08 -17.08 -71.83
CA GLY A 325 16.78 -18.37 -71.89
C GLY A 325 17.72 -18.64 -70.71
N ASP A 326 17.66 -17.85 -69.64
CA ASP A 326 18.40 -18.10 -68.40
C ASP A 326 17.60 -19.06 -67.50
N TYR A 327 17.45 -20.29 -67.99
CA TYR A 327 16.58 -21.30 -67.38
C TYR A 327 17.04 -21.71 -65.99
N GLN A 328 18.35 -21.67 -65.72
CA GLN A 328 18.89 -21.96 -64.41
C GLN A 328 18.47 -20.92 -63.37
N GLN A 329 18.54 -19.63 -63.71
CA GLN A 329 18.08 -18.55 -62.83
C GLN A 329 16.55 -18.57 -62.67
N ALA A 330 15.82 -18.77 -63.76
CA ALA A 330 14.36 -18.87 -63.74
C ALA A 330 13.88 -20.02 -62.83
N MET A 331 14.51 -21.19 -62.91
CA MET A 331 14.20 -22.34 -62.06
C MET A 331 14.43 -22.04 -60.58
N VAL A 332 15.53 -21.35 -60.23
CA VAL A 332 15.79 -20.93 -58.84
C VAL A 332 14.70 -19.98 -58.34
N ASP A 333 14.31 -19.01 -59.15
CA ASP A 333 13.29 -18.03 -58.76
C ASP A 333 11.87 -18.64 -58.68
N PHE A 334 11.49 -19.53 -59.60
CA PHE A 334 10.23 -20.26 -59.49
C PHE A 334 10.19 -21.15 -58.25
N ASN A 335 11.26 -21.88 -57.94
CA ASN A 335 11.35 -22.68 -56.72
C ASN A 335 11.22 -21.84 -55.45
N ARG A 336 11.78 -20.62 -55.44
CA ARG A 336 11.63 -19.68 -54.34
C ARG A 336 10.17 -19.21 -54.19
N LEU A 337 9.49 -18.90 -55.30
CA LEU A 337 8.08 -18.50 -55.28
C LEU A 337 7.14 -19.63 -54.86
N MET A 338 7.51 -20.88 -55.15
CA MET A 338 6.72 -22.07 -54.78
C MET A 338 6.68 -22.34 -53.28
N SER A 339 7.66 -21.90 -52.50
CA SER A 339 7.69 -22.19 -51.04
C SER A 339 6.43 -21.69 -50.32
N ASP A 340 5.86 -20.61 -50.85
CA ASP A 340 4.73 -19.89 -50.25
C ASP A 340 3.50 -19.86 -51.18
N ALA A 341 3.52 -20.64 -52.29
CA ALA A 341 2.41 -20.75 -53.23
C ALA A 341 1.48 -21.91 -52.86
N GLU A 342 0.17 -21.75 -53.09
CA GLU A 342 -0.83 -22.78 -52.86
C GLU A 342 -1.81 -22.85 -54.04
N GLY A 343 -2.45 -24.01 -54.22
CA GLY A 343 -3.49 -24.20 -55.24
C GLY A 343 -3.00 -24.02 -56.69
N ASP A 344 -3.81 -23.36 -57.51
CA ASP A 344 -3.57 -23.18 -58.95
C ASP A 344 -2.23 -22.48 -59.25
N GLU A 345 -1.78 -21.57 -58.37
CA GLU A 345 -0.52 -20.86 -58.54
C GLU A 345 0.69 -21.77 -58.33
N LEU A 346 0.63 -22.69 -57.36
CA LEU A 346 1.68 -23.68 -57.15
C LEU A 346 1.79 -24.61 -58.36
N GLU A 347 0.66 -25.07 -58.90
CA GLU A 347 0.63 -25.93 -60.09
C GLU A 347 1.20 -25.21 -61.33
N GLU A 348 0.90 -23.92 -61.49
CA GLU A 348 1.45 -23.10 -62.58
C GLU A 348 2.97 -22.93 -62.45
N LEU A 349 3.47 -22.60 -61.26
CA LEU A 349 4.91 -22.44 -61.01
C LEU A 349 5.69 -23.76 -61.14
N GLN A 350 5.10 -24.90 -60.75
CA GLN A 350 5.70 -26.22 -60.93
C GLN A 350 5.91 -26.53 -62.42
N LYS A 351 4.89 -26.31 -63.25
CA LYS A 351 4.98 -26.51 -64.71
C LYS A 351 6.05 -25.63 -65.33
N LEU A 352 6.15 -24.36 -64.92
CA LEU A 352 7.17 -23.43 -65.41
C LEU A 352 8.59 -23.85 -64.97
N SER A 353 8.75 -24.35 -63.74
CA SER A 353 10.02 -24.88 -63.25
C SER A 353 10.45 -26.14 -63.99
N GLU A 354 9.54 -27.09 -64.21
CA GLU A 354 9.81 -28.32 -64.98
C GLU A 354 10.17 -28.00 -66.43
N ALA A 355 9.47 -27.05 -67.06
CA ALA A 355 9.80 -26.59 -68.41
C ALA A 355 11.19 -25.93 -68.50
N ALA A 356 11.65 -25.27 -67.44
CA ALA A 356 13.00 -24.73 -67.35
C ALA A 356 14.07 -25.82 -67.13
N GLU A 357 13.72 -26.95 -66.50
CA GLU A 357 14.63 -28.09 -66.25
C GLU A 357 14.93 -28.90 -67.52
N PHE A 358 13.91 -29.14 -68.35
CA PHE A 358 14.04 -29.91 -69.59
C PHE A 358 14.10 -28.98 -70.80
N GLY A 359 15.30 -28.56 -71.19
CA GLY A 359 15.52 -27.99 -72.53
C GLY A 359 14.90 -28.93 -73.59
N VAL A 360 13.90 -28.44 -74.31
CA VAL A 360 13.17 -29.07 -75.45
C VAL A 360 13.13 -30.62 -75.48
N THR A 361 12.00 -31.21 -75.07
CA THR A 361 11.74 -32.66 -75.26
C THR A 361 10.95 -32.92 -76.55
N VAL A 362 11.40 -33.86 -77.41
CA VAL A 362 10.72 -34.22 -78.68
C VAL A 362 10.40 -35.72 -78.71
N SER A 363 9.14 -36.09 -78.93
CA SER A 363 8.67 -37.49 -79.00
C SER A 363 8.27 -37.89 -80.44
N ALA A 364 8.64 -39.09 -80.92
CA ALA A 364 8.33 -39.57 -82.28
C ALA A 364 7.82 -41.02 -82.36
N TYR A 365 7.14 -41.39 -83.45
CA TYR A 365 6.57 -42.73 -83.70
C TYR A 365 7.04 -43.33 -85.05
N PHE A 366 7.29 -44.65 -85.11
CA PHE A 366 7.61 -45.37 -86.35
C PHE A 366 6.39 -46.12 -86.92
N GLY A 367 6.10 -45.99 -88.23
CA GLY A 367 5.07 -46.77 -88.94
C GLY A 367 5.67 -47.78 -89.93
N ASP A 368 5.18 -49.02 -89.93
CA ASP A 368 5.43 -49.98 -91.02
C ASP A 368 4.53 -49.59 -92.20
N ASP A 369 5.08 -49.22 -93.35
CA ASP A 369 4.65 -49.71 -94.68
C ASP A 369 5.42 -48.97 -95.80
N ARG A 370 5.87 -49.72 -96.80
CA ARG A 370 6.99 -49.40 -97.70
C ARG A 370 6.79 -48.28 -98.72
N GLU A 371 5.87 -47.34 -98.54
CA GLU A 371 5.70 -46.20 -99.44
C GLU A 371 5.26 -44.95 -98.67
N ALA A 372 6.12 -43.92 -98.63
CA ALA A 372 5.87 -42.53 -98.21
C ALA A 372 5.19 -42.28 -96.84
N TRP A 373 5.90 -41.58 -95.95
CA TRP A 373 5.50 -41.35 -94.56
C TRP A 373 4.72 -40.02 -94.43
N TYR A 374 3.46 -40.09 -94.01
CA TYR A 374 2.63 -38.95 -93.57
C TYR A 374 1.92 -39.32 -92.26
N PHE A 375 1.85 -38.41 -91.30
CA PHE A 375 1.12 -38.60 -90.05
C PHE A 375 -0.02 -37.58 -89.85
N ASP A 376 -1.24 -38.11 -89.74
CA ASP A 376 -2.46 -37.48 -89.22
C ASP A 376 -2.81 -38.17 -87.89
N GLY A 377 -3.21 -37.40 -86.90
CA GLY A 377 -3.56 -37.91 -85.58
C GLY A 377 -5.06 -38.03 -85.42
N LYS A 378 -5.60 -39.27 -85.41
CA LYS A 378 -6.79 -39.57 -84.60
C LYS A 378 -6.89 -41.02 -84.10
N VAL A 379 -7.14 -41.09 -82.79
CA VAL A 379 -7.58 -42.16 -81.89
C VAL A 379 -8.23 -43.40 -82.53
N GLY A 380 -7.72 -44.61 -82.19
CA GLY A 380 -8.47 -45.87 -82.22
C GLY A 380 -7.76 -47.09 -82.83
N SER A 381 -7.47 -48.08 -81.99
CA SER A 381 -7.14 -49.50 -82.28
C SER A 381 -5.94 -49.86 -83.17
N SER A 382 -5.11 -50.74 -82.61
CA SER A 382 -4.21 -51.71 -83.25
C SER A 382 -3.26 -51.18 -84.33
N ASN A 383 -2.04 -50.85 -83.92
CA ASN A 383 -0.83 -51.37 -84.58
C ASN A 383 0.29 -51.47 -83.55
N VAL A 384 0.90 -52.64 -83.50
CA VAL A 384 1.86 -53.05 -82.49
C VAL A 384 3.23 -52.53 -82.89
N GLY A 385 3.78 -51.62 -82.08
CA GLY A 385 5.19 -51.56 -81.72
C GLY A 385 6.14 -50.83 -82.68
N ARG A 386 6.67 -49.69 -82.22
CA ARG A 386 8.06 -49.18 -82.32
C ARG A 386 8.10 -47.68 -81.95
N GLU A 387 8.27 -47.37 -80.66
CA GLU A 387 8.46 -45.99 -80.19
C GLU A 387 9.94 -45.60 -80.19
N CYS A 388 10.24 -44.34 -80.53
CA CYS A 388 11.55 -43.74 -80.30
C CYS A 388 11.42 -42.35 -79.69
N SER A 389 12.14 -42.06 -78.61
CA SER A 389 12.13 -40.75 -77.95
C SER A 389 13.52 -40.10 -77.97
N PHE A 390 13.54 -38.78 -78.09
CA PHE A 390 14.76 -37.97 -78.05
C PHE A 390 14.67 -36.98 -76.88
N SER A 391 15.71 -36.98 -76.05
CA SER A 391 15.96 -35.97 -75.03
C SER A 391 17.20 -35.21 -75.45
N LEU A 392 17.06 -33.91 -75.77
CA LEU A 392 18.16 -33.04 -76.19
C LEU A 392 18.36 -31.97 -75.12
N HIS A 393 19.39 -32.12 -74.30
CA HIS A 393 19.64 -31.21 -73.20
C HIS A 393 20.42 -29.99 -73.67
N ALA A 394 20.16 -28.83 -73.06
CA ALA A 394 20.83 -27.58 -73.41
C ALA A 394 22.36 -27.60 -73.18
N ASP A 395 22.85 -28.53 -72.36
CA ASP A 395 24.28 -28.75 -72.11
C ASP A 395 24.99 -29.51 -73.23
N GLY A 396 24.29 -29.84 -74.32
CA GLY A 396 24.81 -30.58 -75.46
C GLY A 396 24.80 -32.09 -75.27
N THR A 397 24.18 -32.62 -74.22
CA THR A 397 23.95 -34.06 -74.07
C THR A 397 22.65 -34.48 -74.73
N CYS A 398 22.59 -35.71 -75.22
CA CYS A 398 21.35 -36.28 -75.73
C CYS A 398 21.15 -37.73 -75.27
N ALA A 399 19.89 -38.15 -75.20
CA ALA A 399 19.51 -39.54 -75.03
C ALA A 399 18.44 -39.91 -76.05
N VAL A 400 18.63 -41.04 -76.72
CA VAL A 400 17.72 -41.56 -77.73
C VAL A 400 17.30 -42.97 -77.35
N THR A 401 16.02 -43.17 -77.08
CA THR A 401 15.50 -44.48 -76.65
C THR A 401 14.70 -45.10 -77.76
N PHE A 402 15.08 -46.31 -78.18
CA PHE A 402 14.30 -47.13 -79.12
C PHE A 402 13.60 -48.26 -78.36
N SER A 403 12.31 -48.46 -78.62
CA SER A 403 11.52 -49.54 -78.02
C SER A 403 11.49 -50.81 -78.89
N ALA A 404 11.83 -50.69 -80.19
CA ALA A 404 11.97 -51.81 -81.13
C ALA A 404 12.61 -51.32 -82.45
N PRO A 405 13.10 -52.21 -83.34
CA PRO A 405 13.18 -53.68 -83.21
C PRO A 405 14.20 -54.12 -82.14
N LYS A 406 14.13 -55.38 -81.68
CA LYS A 406 14.88 -55.88 -80.50
C LYS A 406 16.40 -55.69 -80.58
N ASP A 407 16.92 -55.63 -81.80
CA ASP A 407 18.32 -55.41 -82.17
C ASP A 407 18.77 -53.95 -82.01
N LEU A 408 17.82 -53.00 -81.96
CA LEU A 408 18.06 -51.58 -81.70
C LEU A 408 17.47 -51.10 -80.37
N ALA A 409 16.64 -51.93 -79.72
CA ALA A 409 15.93 -51.58 -78.51
C ALA A 409 16.89 -51.29 -77.34
N GLY A 410 16.76 -50.11 -76.76
CA GLY A 410 17.65 -49.59 -75.73
C GLY A 410 17.71 -48.06 -75.75
N THR A 411 18.28 -47.50 -74.70
CA THR A 411 18.60 -46.06 -74.62
C THR A 411 20.06 -45.86 -74.98
N TRP A 412 20.29 -44.92 -75.88
CA TRP A 412 21.59 -44.55 -76.41
C TRP A 412 21.87 -43.12 -76.00
N GLU A 413 22.91 -42.96 -75.19
CA GLU A 413 23.36 -41.64 -74.75
C GLU A 413 24.41 -41.11 -75.72
N GLY A 414 24.40 -39.80 -75.89
CA GLY A 414 25.20 -39.14 -76.88
C GLY A 414 25.39 -37.67 -76.58
N SER A 415 25.92 -36.98 -77.58
CA SER A 415 26.02 -35.53 -77.58
C SER A 415 25.31 -34.97 -78.80
N TRP A 416 24.79 -33.76 -78.69
CA TRP A 416 24.26 -33.04 -79.82
C TRP A 416 24.79 -31.62 -79.81
N ASP A 417 24.98 -31.10 -81.01
CA ASP A 417 25.45 -29.75 -81.22
C ASP A 417 24.29 -28.93 -81.82
N PRO A 418 23.73 -27.95 -81.08
CA PRO A 418 22.65 -27.11 -81.57
C PRO A 418 23.05 -26.22 -82.75
N GLU A 419 24.33 -25.85 -82.89
CA GLU A 419 24.81 -24.98 -83.98
C GLU A 419 24.98 -25.76 -85.27
N THR A 420 25.62 -26.93 -85.19
CA THR A 420 25.89 -27.77 -86.37
C THR A 420 24.76 -28.74 -86.67
N ARG A 421 23.79 -28.86 -85.76
CA ARG A 421 22.65 -29.78 -85.85
C ARG A 421 23.09 -31.23 -86.01
N GLN A 422 24.22 -31.59 -85.42
CA GLN A 422 24.72 -32.96 -85.42
C GLN A 422 24.43 -33.65 -84.10
N LEU A 423 24.00 -34.90 -84.19
CA LEU A 423 23.78 -35.80 -83.08
C LEU A 423 24.80 -36.94 -83.18
N SER A 424 25.51 -37.18 -82.08
CA SER A 424 26.51 -38.23 -81.96
C SER A 424 26.04 -39.26 -80.94
N LEU A 425 25.81 -40.49 -81.39
CA LEU A 425 25.42 -41.65 -80.58
C LEU A 425 26.50 -42.74 -80.66
N PRO A 426 27.52 -42.70 -79.79
CA PRO A 426 28.61 -43.67 -79.81
C PRO A 426 28.09 -45.11 -79.66
N GLY A 427 28.57 -46.01 -80.53
CA GLY A 427 28.19 -47.43 -80.53
C GLY A 427 26.81 -47.75 -81.10
N PHE A 428 26.06 -46.77 -81.64
CA PHE A 428 24.76 -47.05 -82.24
C PHE A 428 24.90 -47.90 -83.52
N PRO A 429 24.15 -49.02 -83.68
CA PRO A 429 24.37 -49.97 -84.78
C PRO A 429 24.11 -49.39 -86.19
N GLY A 430 23.30 -48.34 -86.30
CA GLY A 430 22.97 -47.65 -87.56
C GLY A 430 23.90 -46.49 -87.93
N GLY A 431 25.03 -46.33 -87.22
CA GLY A 431 25.97 -45.23 -87.41
C GLY A 431 25.97 -44.26 -86.24
N GLU A 432 27.14 -43.73 -85.90
CA GLU A 432 27.35 -42.92 -84.69
C GLU A 432 27.06 -41.44 -84.88
N MET A 433 26.93 -40.96 -86.12
CA MET A 433 26.74 -39.54 -86.45
C MET A 433 25.48 -39.36 -87.28
N TRP A 434 24.61 -38.46 -86.84
CA TRP A 434 23.29 -38.23 -87.39
C TRP A 434 23.14 -36.72 -87.65
N ASP A 435 22.77 -36.35 -88.87
CA ASP A 435 22.54 -34.96 -89.22
C ASP A 435 21.05 -34.62 -89.04
N ILE A 436 20.79 -33.54 -88.31
CA ILE A 436 19.45 -32.94 -88.19
C ILE A 436 19.30 -31.93 -89.34
N VAL A 437 18.71 -32.40 -90.44
CA VAL A 437 18.79 -31.78 -91.77
C VAL A 437 17.80 -30.63 -91.98
N GLY A 438 16.85 -30.39 -91.08
CA GLY A 438 15.94 -29.26 -91.21
C GLY A 438 14.85 -29.17 -90.16
N VAL A 439 14.35 -27.93 -89.97
CA VAL A 439 13.13 -27.64 -89.23
C VAL A 439 12.14 -26.99 -90.20
N GLU A 440 11.09 -27.67 -90.63
CA GLU A 440 10.01 -27.03 -91.41
C GLU A 440 8.89 -26.56 -90.47
N GLU A 441 8.37 -25.35 -90.66
CA GLU A 441 7.14 -24.91 -89.99
C GLU A 441 5.94 -25.18 -90.92
N SER A 442 4.96 -25.94 -90.45
CA SER A 442 3.68 -26.05 -91.16
C SER A 442 2.76 -24.86 -90.87
N SER A 443 1.80 -24.65 -91.76
CA SER A 443 0.69 -23.68 -91.64
C SER A 443 -0.22 -23.88 -90.42
N ALA A 444 0.02 -24.91 -89.60
CA ALA A 444 -0.66 -25.18 -88.33
C ALA A 444 0.20 -24.86 -87.09
N GLY A 445 1.34 -24.18 -87.24
CA GLY A 445 2.20 -23.76 -86.13
C GLY A 445 3.04 -24.87 -85.50
N ARG A 446 3.33 -25.93 -86.26
CA ARG A 446 4.15 -27.08 -85.81
C ARG A 446 5.46 -27.12 -86.58
N SER A 447 6.55 -27.36 -85.85
CA SER A 447 7.90 -27.51 -86.38
C SER A 447 8.20 -29.00 -86.64
N TYR A 448 8.93 -29.35 -87.70
CA TYR A 448 9.27 -30.73 -88.06
C TYR A 448 10.77 -30.93 -88.08
N LEU A 449 11.32 -31.87 -87.30
CA LEU A 449 12.73 -32.21 -87.35
C LEU A 449 12.97 -33.30 -88.41
N ASN A 450 13.88 -33.10 -89.36
CA ASN A 450 14.29 -34.15 -90.31
C ASN A 450 15.65 -34.71 -89.89
N VAL A 451 15.83 -36.03 -89.89
CA VAL A 451 17.11 -36.67 -89.53
C VAL A 451 17.50 -37.71 -90.59
N GLU A 452 18.73 -37.65 -91.10
CA GLU A 452 19.25 -38.59 -92.10
C GLU A 452 19.98 -39.76 -91.42
N LEU A 453 19.72 -40.99 -91.89
CA LEU A 453 20.40 -42.20 -91.44
C LEU A 453 21.66 -42.47 -92.27
N PRO A 454 22.82 -42.76 -91.64
CA PRO A 454 24.01 -43.22 -92.37
C PRO A 454 23.80 -44.60 -93.01
N ASP A 455 24.27 -44.76 -94.26
CA ASP A 455 24.17 -45.94 -95.14
C ASP A 455 24.05 -47.33 -94.44
N LEU A 456 22.82 -47.84 -94.32
CA LEU A 456 22.57 -49.27 -94.21
C LEU A 456 22.52 -49.83 -95.64
N ASP A 457 23.46 -50.71 -96.01
CA ASP A 457 23.54 -51.34 -97.33
C ASP A 457 22.33 -52.28 -97.58
N TYR A 458 21.21 -51.67 -97.99
CA TYR A 458 20.06 -52.33 -98.59
C TYR A 458 19.94 -51.79 -100.02
N SER A 459 20.02 -52.69 -100.99
CA SER A 459 20.07 -52.42 -102.42
C SER A 459 18.74 -51.86 -102.99
N ASP A 460 18.38 -50.62 -102.65
CA ASP A 460 17.38 -49.79 -103.35
C ASP A 460 17.54 -48.28 -102.95
N PRO A 461 17.73 -47.33 -103.89
CA PRO A 461 17.97 -45.92 -103.57
C PRO A 461 16.73 -45.09 -103.14
N SER A 462 15.54 -45.68 -103.06
CA SER A 462 14.27 -44.94 -102.91
C SER A 462 13.80 -44.70 -101.46
N SER A 463 14.59 -45.05 -100.43
CA SER A 463 14.16 -45.09 -99.02
C SER A 463 14.93 -44.16 -98.06
N ARG A 464 15.59 -43.10 -98.55
CA ARG A 464 16.61 -42.35 -97.77
C ARG A 464 16.12 -41.24 -96.84
N TYR A 465 14.83 -41.04 -96.63
CA TYR A 465 14.34 -39.93 -95.79
C TYR A 465 13.24 -40.36 -94.82
N ALA A 466 13.40 -39.95 -93.56
CA ALA A 466 12.36 -39.98 -92.55
C ALA A 466 12.13 -38.55 -92.05
N GLY A 467 10.89 -38.06 -92.14
CA GLY A 467 10.50 -36.76 -91.59
C GLY A 467 9.72 -36.92 -90.30
N PHE A 468 10.03 -36.09 -89.29
CA PHE A 468 9.45 -36.20 -87.94
C PHE A 468 8.74 -34.90 -87.53
N GLY A 469 7.61 -35.00 -86.83
CA GLY A 469 6.91 -33.85 -86.25
C GLY A 469 7.35 -33.56 -84.82
N ILE A 470 7.49 -32.29 -84.47
CA ILE A 470 7.69 -31.79 -83.10
C ILE A 470 6.32 -31.32 -82.58
N TYR A 471 5.97 -31.69 -81.34
CA TYR A 471 4.75 -31.24 -80.67
C TYR A 471 4.99 -29.95 -79.88
#